data_AF-A0A395WBM2-F1
#
_entry.id   AF-A0A395WBM2-F1
#
_cell.length_a   1.000
_cell.length_b   1.000
_cell.length_c   1.000
_cell.angle_alpha   90.00
_cell.angle_beta   90.00
_cell.angle_gamma   90.00
#
_symmetry.space_group_name_H-M   'P 1'
#
loop_
_entity.id
_entity.type
_entity.pdbx_description
1 polymer ?
#
loop_
_entity_poly.entity_id
_entity_poly.type
_entity_poly.pdbx_seq_one_letter_code
_entity_poly.pdbx_strand_id
1 'polypeptide(L)' 'MNQSVEEKVMNYMELHPMLDNVSVACHNLHCSRRQLQRVLKKLCEDKRIVRLEKGKYVLQ' A
#
# COMPACT_ATOMS: atom_id res chain seq x y z
N MET A 1 -7.62 1.43 -19.45
CA MET A 1 -6.41 0.82 -18.88
C MET A 1 -6.68 0.57 -17.41
N ASN A 2 -6.83 -0.68 -16.98
CA ASN A 2 -7.00 -0.99 -15.55
C ASN A 2 -5.63 -0.98 -14.88
N GLN A 3 -5.30 0.11 -14.18
CA GLN A 3 -4.13 0.13 -13.29
C GLN A 3 -4.29 -0.96 -12.22
N SER A 4 -3.22 -1.74 -12.02
CA SER A 4 -3.20 -2.78 -10.98
C SER A 4 -3.28 -2.14 -9.59
N VAL A 5 -3.77 -2.91 -8.59
CA VAL A 5 -3.80 -2.41 -7.20
C VAL A 5 -2.39 -2.10 -6.70
N GLU A 6 -1.38 -2.82 -7.18
CA GLU A 6 0.03 -2.58 -6.85
C GLU A 6 0.51 -1.22 -7.34
N GLU A 7 0.27 -0.88 -8.61
CA GLU A 7 0.63 0.44 -9.15
C GLU A 7 -0.11 1.56 -8.42
N LYS A 8 -1.40 1.37 -8.12
CA LYS A 8 -2.16 2.37 -7.36
C LYS A 8 -1.56 2.59 -5.97
N VAL A 9 -1.16 1.51 -5.28
CA VAL A 9 -0.52 1.59 -3.96
C VAL A 9 0.81 2.34 -4.05
N MET A 10 1.64 2.01 -5.04
CA MET A 10 2.93 2.68 -5.24
C MET A 10 2.75 4.17 -5.51
N ASN A 11 1.88 4.54 -6.46
CA ASN A 11 1.58 5.95 -6.76
C ASN A 11 1.02 6.68 -5.54
N TYR A 12 0.15 6.02 -4.77
CA TYR A 12 -0.38 6.58 -3.53
C TYR A 12 0.72 6.83 -2.50
N MET A 13 1.67 5.92 -2.35
CA MET A 13 2.78 6.07 -1.41
C MET A 13 3.86 7.05 -1.90
N GLU A 14 4.02 7.25 -3.21
CA GLU A 14 4.88 8.31 -3.75
C GLU A 14 4.34 9.70 -3.41
N LEU A 15 3.01 9.87 -3.41
CA LEU A 15 2.35 11.10 -2.99
C LEU A 15 2.23 11.22 -1.46
N HIS A 16 2.07 10.10 -0.78
CA HIS A 16 1.98 9.99 0.68
C HIS A 16 3.13 9.13 1.21
N PRO A 17 4.22 9.74 1.70
CA PRO A 17 5.45 9.01 2.09
C PRO A 17 5.23 7.97 3.20
N MET A 18 4.08 8.01 3.88
CA MET A 18 3.68 7.06 4.90
C MET A 18 2.22 6.65 4.73
N LEU A 19 1.99 5.35 4.66
CA LEU A 19 0.67 4.73 4.76
C LEU A 19 0.44 4.37 6.22
N ASP A 20 -0.29 5.21 6.95
CA ASP A 20 -0.56 5.05 8.38
C ASP A 20 -1.87 4.34 8.71
N ASN A 21 -2.80 4.32 7.75
CA ASN A 21 -4.12 3.73 7.92
C ASN A 21 -4.55 2.94 6.67
N VAL A 22 -4.47 1.61 6.78
CA VAL A 22 -4.91 0.65 5.76
C VAL A 22 -6.36 0.88 5.34
N SER A 23 -7.23 1.34 6.25
CA SER A 23 -8.64 1.58 5.94
C SER A 23 -8.83 2.81 5.05
N VAL A 24 -8.07 3.88 5.31
CA VAL A 24 -8.05 5.10 4.47
C VAL A 24 -7.44 4.79 3.11
N ALA A 25 -6.31 4.09 3.08
CA ALA A 25 -5.68 3.64 1.84
C ALA A 25 -6.63 2.77 1.01
N CYS A 26 -7.37 1.84 1.61
CA CYS A 26 -8.37 1.03 0.91
C CYS A 26 -9.44 1.88 0.21
N HIS A 27 -9.92 2.92 0.89
CA HIS A 27 -10.91 3.83 0.33
C HIS A 27 -10.33 4.61 -0.86
N ASN A 28 -9.14 5.19 -0.70
CA ASN A 28 -8.47 5.96 -1.75
C ASN A 28 -8.07 5.11 -2.97
N LEU A 29 -7.67 3.87 -2.73
CA LEU A 29 -7.23 2.93 -3.78
C LEU A 29 -8.41 2.17 -4.41
N HIS A 30 -9.62 2.37 -3.90
CA HIS A 30 -10.83 1.64 -4.29
C HIS A 30 -10.62 0.12 -4.32
N CYS A 31 -9.98 -0.41 -3.28
CA CYS A 31 -9.66 -1.84 -3.20
C CYS A 31 -10.08 -2.44 -1.84
N SER A 32 -10.29 -3.76 -1.83
CA SER A 32 -10.64 -4.44 -0.59
C SER A 32 -9.45 -4.52 0.37
N ARG A 33 -9.72 -4.52 1.68
CA ARG A 33 -8.69 -4.68 2.73
C ARG A 33 -7.81 -5.91 2.52
N ARG A 34 -8.39 -7.02 2.05
CA ARG A 34 -7.63 -8.25 1.74
C ARG A 34 -6.71 -8.09 0.54
N GLN A 35 -7.15 -7.39 -0.52
CA GLN A 35 -6.28 -7.09 -1.67
C GLN A 35 -5.13 -6.19 -1.25
N LEU A 36 -5.41 -5.11 -0.52
CA LEU A 36 -4.38 -4.20 -0.03
C LEU A 36 -3.36 -4.92 0.86
N GLN A 37 -3.81 -5.74 1.82
CA GLN A 37 -2.91 -6.52 2.68
C GLN A 37 -2.02 -7.50 1.89
N ARG A 38 -2.56 -8.13 0.84
CA ARG A 38 -1.77 -9.01 -0.03
C ARG A 38 -0.70 -8.22 -0.78
N VAL A 39 -1.06 -7.07 -1.35
CA VAL A 39 -0.14 -6.18 -2.08
C VAL A 39 0.92 -5.62 -1.14
N LEU A 40 0.55 -5.13 0.04
CA LEU A 40 1.50 -4.63 1.05
C LEU A 40 2.46 -5.73 1.51
N LYS A 41 1.96 -6.96 1.70
CA LYS A 41 2.83 -8.09 2.05
C LYS A 41 3.84 -8.38 0.94
N LYS A 42 3.37 -8.44 -0.31
CA LYS A 42 4.23 -8.66 -1.49
C LYS A 42 5.29 -7.54 -1.62
N LEU A 43 4.87 -6.27 -1.57
CA LEU A 43 5.79 -5.13 -1.64
C LEU A 43 6.81 -5.11 -0.50
N CYS A 44 6.44 -5.61 0.68
CA CYS A 44 7.34 -5.75 1.81
C CYS A 44 8.35 -6.90 1.61
N GLU A 45 7.92 -8.02 1.00
CA GLU A 45 8.80 -9.12 0.59
C GLU A 45 9.77 -8.69 -0.52
N ASP A 46 9.29 -7.87 -1.46
CA ASP A 46 10.07 -7.27 -2.56
C ASP A 46 10.97 -6.11 -2.10
N LYS A 47 10.99 -5.77 -0.79
CA LYS A 47 11.77 -4.66 -0.21
C LYS A 47 11.50 -3.29 -0.87
N ARG A 48 10.28 -3.09 -1.38
CA ARG A 48 9.83 -1.80 -1.92
C ARG A 48 9.22 -0.91 -0.85
N ILE A 49 8.64 -1.53 0.18
CA ILE A 49 8.10 -0.83 1.36
C ILE A 49 8.59 -1.51 2.63
N VAL A 50 8.69 -0.74 3.71
CA VAL A 50 9.02 -1.24 5.03
C VAL A 50 7.81 -1.06 5.95
N ARG A 51 7.44 -2.14 6.65
CA ARG A 51 6.43 -2.06 7.72
C ARG A 51 7.09 -1.53 9.00
N LEU A 52 6.73 -0.31 9.40
CA LEU A 52 7.21 0.28 10.65
C LEU A 52 6.45 -0.29 11.85
N GLU A 53 5.12 -0.25 11.81
CA GLU A 53 4.25 -0.75 12.88
C GLU A 53 2.98 -1.41 12.31
N LYS A 54 2.10 -1.90 13.17
CA LYS A 54 0.83 -2.50 12.75
C LYS A 54 -0.02 -1.49 11.97
N GLY A 55 -0.13 -1.70 10.66
CA GLY A 55 -0.90 -0.83 9.76
C GLY A 55 -0.13 0.38 9.23
N LYS A 56 1.16 0.53 9.60
CA LYS A 56 2.03 1.61 9.14
C LYS A 56 3.12 1.09 8.20
N TYR A 57 3.17 1.64 6.99
CA TYR A 57 4.14 1.30 5.96
C TYR A 57 4.75 2.56 5.35
N VAL A 58 6.02 2.49 4.97
CA VAL A 58 6.74 3.57 4.27
C VAL A 58 7.43 3.01 3.04
N LEU A 59 7.63 3.84 2.01
CA LEU A 59 8.50 3.47 0.90
C LEU A 59 9.94 3.29 1.39
N GLN A 60 10.62 2.29 0.85
CA GLN A 60 12.04 2.07 1.10
C GLN A 60 12.90 2.93 0.16
#